data_AF-A0A2C5XB23-F1
#
_entry.id   AF-A0A2C5XB23-F1
#
_cell.length_a   1.000
_cell.length_b   1.000
_cell.length_c   1.000
_cell.angle_alpha   90.00
_cell.angle_beta   90.00
_cell.angle_gamma   90.00
#
_symmetry.space_group_name_H-M   'P 1'
#
loop_
_entity.id
_entity.type
_entity.pdbx_description
1 polymer ?
#
loop_
_entity_poly.entity_id
_entity_poly.type
_entity_poly.pdbx_seq_one_letter_code
_entity_poly.pdbx_strand_id
1 'polypeptide(L)'
;MAPLGTLIAYSDGSKDTKGNTGAGWVTTTNRATLETGHIALGKWMEVADAEAYGACEAAKRAAAHTDAEEIWICLDNQGIVDRLRNPQTRNSTSQDIIDETKRTLNMWKSKDDRRRVQVLWVPGHVGLEGNEQADAQAKLGCLGSNLEPRTSLAGAQRWRRNQLREEYEKWWKEQEGYRPLDSIPCNPPFRVPGYKGLDRTEMGHILAARTGHGDFDQYHDRFNHQCPRKCTRCNQPKERGHMWTT
;
A
#
# COMPACT_ATOMS: atom_id res chain seq x y z
N MET A 1 -8.29 -31.75 -3.85
CA MET A 1 -8.44 -31.68 -5.33
C MET A 1 -9.87 -31.27 -5.63
N ALA A 2 -10.09 -30.43 -6.65
CA ALA A 2 -11.43 -30.02 -7.04
C ALA A 2 -12.22 -31.21 -7.65
N PRO A 3 -13.54 -31.29 -7.43
CA PRO A 3 -14.40 -32.25 -8.12
C PRO A 3 -14.31 -32.13 -9.65
N LEU A 4 -14.52 -33.23 -10.38
CA LEU A 4 -14.62 -33.23 -11.85
C LEU A 4 -15.74 -32.28 -12.30
N GLY A 5 -15.45 -31.46 -13.30
CA GLY A 5 -16.40 -30.44 -13.81
C GLY A 5 -16.44 -29.14 -12.99
N THR A 6 -15.63 -29.01 -11.94
CA THR A 6 -15.45 -27.73 -11.24
C THR A 6 -14.67 -26.76 -12.11
N LEU A 7 -15.21 -25.56 -12.26
CA LEU A 7 -14.55 -24.45 -12.92
C LEU A 7 -13.69 -23.70 -11.89
N ILE A 8 -12.40 -23.59 -12.15
CA ILE A 8 -11.46 -22.90 -11.27
C ILE A 8 -10.93 -21.67 -11.98
N ALA A 9 -11.15 -20.50 -11.40
CA ALA A 9 -10.63 -19.24 -11.89
C ALA A 9 -9.53 -18.74 -10.95
N TYR A 10 -8.37 -18.43 -11.51
CA TYR A 10 -7.28 -17.78 -10.82
C TYR A 10 -7.17 -16.34 -11.31
N SER A 11 -6.71 -15.45 -10.44
CA SER A 11 -6.38 -14.09 -10.84
C SER A 11 -5.27 -13.53 -9.99
N ASP A 12 -4.54 -12.58 -10.56
CA ASP A 12 -3.46 -11.86 -9.90
C ASP A 12 -3.40 -10.41 -10.39
N GLY A 13 -2.70 -9.56 -9.64
CA GLY A 13 -2.41 -8.17 -9.97
C GLY A 13 -0.91 -7.89 -9.92
N SER A 14 -0.40 -7.17 -10.91
CA SER A 14 1.02 -6.82 -11.00
C SER A 14 1.21 -5.32 -11.14
N LYS A 15 2.38 -4.83 -10.72
CA LYS A 15 2.82 -3.46 -10.91
C LYS A 15 4.28 -3.44 -11.33
N ASP A 16 4.55 -2.83 -12.48
CA ASP A 16 5.90 -2.72 -13.01
C ASP A 16 6.73 -1.64 -12.30
N THR A 17 8.02 -1.58 -12.62
CA THR A 17 8.96 -0.59 -12.06
C THR A 17 8.66 0.84 -12.49
N LYS A 18 7.88 1.03 -13.57
CA LYS A 18 7.41 2.34 -14.06
C LYS A 18 6.07 2.75 -13.42
N GLY A 19 5.53 1.92 -12.53
CA GLY A 19 4.28 2.12 -11.83
C GLY A 19 3.02 1.73 -12.60
N ASN A 20 3.14 1.19 -13.81
CA ASN A 20 1.99 0.68 -14.56
C ASN A 20 1.47 -0.57 -13.86
N THR A 21 0.15 -0.65 -13.72
CA THR A 21 -0.51 -1.73 -13.02
C THR A 21 -1.39 -2.50 -14.00
N GLY A 22 -1.40 -3.82 -13.87
CA GLY A 22 -2.18 -4.74 -14.70
C GLY A 22 -2.81 -5.83 -13.85
N ALA A 23 -3.92 -6.38 -14.31
CA ALA A 23 -4.57 -7.54 -13.71
C ALA A 23 -4.67 -8.66 -14.74
N GLY A 24 -4.55 -9.90 -14.28
CA GLY A 24 -4.59 -11.10 -15.11
C GLY A 24 -5.52 -12.15 -14.51
N TRP A 25 -6.08 -12.98 -15.37
CA TRP A 25 -6.91 -14.12 -14.96
C TRP A 25 -6.75 -15.31 -15.88
N VAL A 26 -7.06 -16.48 -15.34
CA VAL A 26 -7.20 -17.72 -16.09
C VAL A 26 -8.37 -18.53 -15.54
N THR A 27 -9.19 -19.08 -16.43
CA THR A 27 -10.22 -20.06 -16.09
C THR A 27 -9.78 -21.45 -16.56
N THR A 28 -9.97 -22.44 -15.72
CA THR A 28 -9.55 -23.82 -15.97
C THR A 28 -10.65 -24.79 -15.56
N THR A 29 -10.78 -25.90 -16.27
CA THR A 29 -11.65 -27.02 -15.89
C THR A 29 -10.90 -28.32 -16.12
N ASN A 30 -10.95 -29.25 -15.17
CA ASN A 30 -10.27 -30.54 -15.26
C ASN A 30 -8.76 -30.40 -15.62
N ARG A 31 -8.10 -29.36 -15.09
CA ARG A 31 -6.69 -28.99 -15.37
C ARG A 31 -6.38 -28.51 -16.79
N ALA A 32 -7.38 -28.37 -17.65
CA ALA A 32 -7.22 -27.70 -18.94
C ALA A 32 -7.56 -26.22 -18.81
N THR A 33 -6.71 -25.36 -19.36
CA THR A 33 -7.00 -23.92 -19.49
C THR A 33 -8.09 -23.71 -20.51
N LEU A 34 -9.14 -22.97 -20.12
CA LEU A 34 -10.26 -22.60 -20.99
C LEU A 34 -10.07 -21.21 -21.59
N GLU A 35 -9.77 -20.23 -20.75
CA GLU A 35 -9.58 -18.84 -21.13
C GLU A 35 -8.49 -18.21 -20.28
N THR A 36 -7.69 -17.34 -20.89
CA THR A 36 -6.76 -16.45 -20.20
C THR A 36 -7.02 -15.03 -20.67
N GLY A 37 -6.86 -14.06 -19.77
CA GLY A 37 -6.97 -12.65 -20.16
C GLY A 37 -6.21 -11.74 -19.21
N HIS A 38 -6.03 -10.51 -19.66
CA HIS A 38 -5.42 -9.45 -18.87
C HIS A 38 -6.00 -8.10 -19.22
N ILE A 39 -5.82 -7.14 -18.32
CA ILE A 39 -6.25 -5.76 -18.51
C ILE A 39 -5.21 -4.80 -17.94
N ALA A 40 -4.99 -3.70 -18.66
CA ALA A 40 -4.16 -2.59 -18.20
C ALA A 40 -4.99 -1.63 -17.34
N LEU A 41 -4.52 -1.34 -16.12
CA LEU A 41 -5.20 -0.45 -15.16
C LEU A 41 -4.47 0.89 -15.00
N GLY A 42 -3.28 1.03 -15.56
CA GLY A 42 -2.52 2.28 -15.60
C GLY A 42 -1.72 2.56 -14.32
N LYS A 43 -1.25 3.81 -14.18
CA LYS A 43 -0.22 4.18 -13.19
C LYS A 43 -0.73 4.54 -11.81
N TRP A 44 -2.03 4.82 -11.70
CA TRP A 44 -2.64 5.40 -10.51
C TRP A 44 -3.41 4.37 -9.66
N MET A 45 -3.16 3.09 -9.94
CA MET A 45 -3.72 1.96 -9.22
C MET A 45 -2.61 1.34 -8.35
N GLU A 46 -2.97 0.79 -7.20
CA GLU A 46 -2.06 -0.04 -6.42
C GLU A 46 -2.26 -1.52 -6.76
N VAL A 47 -1.26 -2.36 -6.45
CA VAL A 47 -1.30 -3.81 -6.73
C VAL A 47 -2.57 -4.45 -6.15
N ALA A 48 -2.93 -4.09 -4.91
CA ALA A 48 -4.15 -4.59 -4.27
C ALA A 48 -5.45 -4.17 -4.99
N ASP A 49 -5.46 -3.03 -5.68
CA ASP A 49 -6.59 -2.66 -6.52
C ASP A 49 -6.63 -3.53 -7.77
N ALA A 50 -5.47 -3.79 -8.39
CA ALA A 50 -5.37 -4.67 -9.55
C ALA A 50 -5.76 -6.11 -9.27
N GLU A 51 -5.33 -6.68 -8.14
CA GLU A 51 -5.76 -8.00 -7.70
C GLU A 51 -7.29 -8.05 -7.51
N ALA A 52 -7.92 -6.96 -7.03
CA ALA A 52 -9.38 -6.88 -6.90
C ALA A 52 -10.08 -6.84 -8.28
N TYR A 53 -9.52 -6.11 -9.25
CA TYR A 53 -10.00 -6.10 -10.63
C TYR A 53 -9.83 -7.47 -11.30
N GLY A 54 -8.68 -8.12 -11.09
CA GLY A 54 -8.41 -9.48 -11.57
C GLY A 54 -9.44 -10.47 -11.03
N ALA A 55 -9.73 -10.42 -9.73
CA ALA A 55 -10.75 -11.27 -9.10
C ALA A 55 -12.15 -11.04 -9.70
N CYS A 56 -12.49 -9.78 -9.99
CA CYS A 56 -13.77 -9.42 -10.61
C CYS A 56 -13.89 -9.96 -12.05
N GLU A 57 -12.86 -9.76 -12.88
CA GLU A 57 -12.87 -10.27 -14.26
C GLU A 57 -12.85 -11.81 -14.29
N ALA A 58 -12.04 -12.44 -13.44
CA ALA A 58 -12.04 -13.90 -13.27
C ALA A 58 -13.43 -14.43 -12.88
N ALA A 59 -14.11 -13.77 -11.93
CA ALA A 59 -15.47 -14.14 -11.52
C ALA A 59 -16.49 -13.96 -12.65
N LYS A 60 -16.40 -12.88 -13.44
CA LYS A 60 -17.25 -12.66 -14.62
C LYS A 60 -17.05 -13.76 -15.67
N ARG A 61 -15.80 -14.14 -15.92
CA ARG A 61 -15.46 -15.13 -16.96
C ARG A 61 -15.89 -16.52 -16.50
N ALA A 62 -15.66 -16.82 -15.24
CA ALA A 62 -16.19 -18.03 -14.61
C ALA A 62 -17.72 -18.10 -14.68
N ALA A 63 -18.42 -17.01 -14.33
CA ALA A 63 -19.87 -16.93 -14.33
C ALA A 63 -20.50 -16.98 -15.74
N ALA A 64 -19.72 -16.73 -16.80
CA ALA A 64 -20.18 -16.88 -18.18
C ALA A 64 -20.35 -18.36 -18.57
N HIS A 65 -19.66 -19.29 -17.89
CA HIS A 65 -19.85 -20.72 -18.08
C HIS A 65 -21.06 -21.22 -17.29
N THR A 66 -22.13 -21.59 -18.01
CA THR A 66 -23.40 -22.06 -17.41
C THR A 66 -23.41 -23.53 -17.05
N ASP A 67 -22.49 -24.31 -17.62
CA ASP A 67 -22.49 -25.77 -17.54
C ASP A 67 -21.79 -26.29 -16.28
N ALA A 68 -21.11 -25.41 -15.54
CA ALA A 68 -20.50 -25.73 -14.26
C ALA A 68 -21.56 -25.74 -13.14
N GLU A 69 -21.46 -26.71 -12.23
CA GLU A 69 -22.20 -26.72 -10.97
C GLU A 69 -21.38 -26.08 -9.82
N GLU A 70 -20.05 -25.98 -9.98
CA GLU A 70 -19.19 -25.41 -8.95
C GLU A 70 -18.13 -24.46 -9.56
N ILE A 71 -17.99 -23.28 -8.95
CA ILE A 71 -16.95 -22.30 -9.27
C ILE A 71 -16.03 -22.11 -8.07
N TRP A 72 -14.73 -22.25 -8.28
CA TRP A 72 -13.70 -21.91 -7.31
C TRP A 72 -12.93 -20.68 -7.79
N ILE A 73 -12.94 -19.61 -6.99
CA ILE A 73 -12.15 -18.40 -7.21
C ILE A 73 -10.91 -18.48 -6.33
N CYS A 74 -9.74 -18.68 -6.93
CA CYS A 74 -8.46 -18.84 -6.26
C CYS A 74 -7.66 -17.53 -6.34
N LEU A 75 -7.32 -16.98 -5.17
CA LEU A 75 -6.64 -15.69 -5.04
C LEU A 75 -5.48 -15.82 -4.04
N ASP A 76 -4.38 -15.12 -4.27
CA ASP A 76 -3.23 -15.08 -3.35
C ASP A 76 -3.26 -13.91 -2.35
N ASN A 77 -4.08 -12.88 -2.60
CA ASN A 77 -4.36 -11.84 -1.63
C ASN A 77 -5.44 -12.27 -0.60
N GLN A 78 -4.99 -12.61 0.62
CA GLN A 78 -5.86 -12.94 1.76
C GLN A 78 -6.89 -11.87 2.08
N GLY A 79 -6.53 -10.59 2.00
CA GLY A 79 -7.44 -9.48 2.25
C GLY A 79 -8.61 -9.44 1.27
N ILE A 80 -8.38 -9.81 0.01
CA ILE A 80 -9.47 -9.92 -0.98
C ILE A 80 -10.34 -11.14 -0.67
N VAL A 81 -9.74 -12.29 -0.37
CA VAL A 81 -10.45 -13.52 0.01
C VAL A 81 -11.38 -13.28 1.19
N ASP A 82 -10.87 -12.63 2.25
CA ASP A 82 -11.63 -12.31 3.45
C ASP A 82 -12.80 -11.39 3.14
N ARG A 83 -12.57 -10.33 2.35
CA ARG A 83 -13.63 -9.41 1.94
C ARG A 83 -14.69 -10.08 1.08
N LEU A 84 -14.33 -11.02 0.20
CA LEU A 84 -15.29 -11.74 -0.64
C LEU A 84 -16.12 -12.73 0.19
N ARG A 85 -15.51 -13.41 1.17
CA ARG A 85 -16.18 -14.35 2.07
C ARG A 85 -17.07 -13.65 3.09
N ASN A 86 -16.69 -12.47 3.58
CA ASN A 86 -17.40 -11.77 4.65
C ASN A 86 -18.16 -10.52 4.14
N PRO A 87 -19.50 -10.48 4.27
CA PRO A 87 -20.32 -9.32 3.88
C PRO A 87 -20.05 -8.05 4.70
N GLN A 88 -19.53 -8.17 5.93
CA GLN A 88 -19.43 -7.06 6.89
C GLN A 88 -18.14 -6.22 6.73
N THR A 89 -17.17 -6.72 5.98
CA THR A 89 -15.92 -5.99 5.69
C THR A 89 -16.15 -4.96 4.57
N ARG A 90 -16.27 -3.67 4.92
CA ARG A 90 -16.54 -2.56 3.98
C ARG A 90 -15.51 -1.41 3.96
N ASN A 91 -14.44 -1.48 4.76
CA ASN A 91 -13.60 -0.31 5.05
C ASN A 91 -12.29 -0.26 4.24
N SER A 92 -12.32 -0.57 2.95
CA SER A 92 -11.10 -0.61 2.12
C SER A 92 -11.28 -0.01 0.74
N THR A 93 -10.16 0.32 0.09
CA THR A 93 -10.16 0.74 -1.32
C THR A 93 -10.62 -0.40 -2.24
N SER A 94 -11.19 -0.05 -3.39
CA SER A 94 -11.77 -0.99 -4.36
C SER A 94 -13.00 -1.78 -3.88
N GLN A 95 -13.76 -1.25 -2.91
CA GLN A 95 -14.97 -1.88 -2.38
C GLN A 95 -16.07 -2.05 -3.44
N ASP A 96 -16.20 -1.10 -4.36
CA ASP A 96 -17.10 -1.14 -5.51
C ASP A 96 -16.87 -2.37 -6.38
N ILE A 97 -15.61 -2.68 -6.68
CA ILE A 97 -15.20 -3.86 -7.47
C ILE A 97 -15.45 -5.16 -6.71
N ILE A 98 -15.22 -5.17 -5.40
CA ILE A 98 -15.54 -6.33 -4.55
C ILE A 98 -17.04 -6.58 -4.49
N ASP A 99 -17.84 -5.53 -4.36
CA ASP A 99 -19.28 -5.64 -4.37
C ASP A 99 -19.79 -6.12 -5.73
N GLU A 100 -19.20 -5.67 -6.84
CA GLU A 100 -19.48 -6.18 -8.18
C GLU A 100 -19.14 -7.67 -8.32
N THR A 101 -17.98 -8.10 -7.80
CA THR A 101 -17.56 -9.50 -7.77
C THR A 101 -18.58 -10.35 -7.00
N LYS A 102 -18.99 -9.91 -5.80
CA LYS A 102 -20.03 -10.57 -4.99
C LYS A 102 -21.36 -10.66 -5.72
N ARG A 103 -21.81 -9.58 -6.36
CA ARG A 103 -23.05 -9.56 -7.15
C ARG A 103 -22.98 -10.58 -8.27
N THR A 104 -21.88 -10.61 -9.01
CA THR A 104 -21.66 -11.55 -10.13
C THR A 104 -21.77 -13.01 -9.68
N LEU A 105 -21.04 -13.38 -8.62
CA LEU A 105 -21.04 -14.74 -8.08
C LEU A 105 -22.40 -15.12 -7.49
N ASN A 106 -23.06 -14.21 -6.78
CA ASN A 106 -24.38 -14.45 -6.20
C ASN A 106 -25.46 -14.62 -7.28
N MET A 107 -25.43 -13.80 -8.34
CA MET A 107 -26.34 -13.93 -9.48
C MET A 107 -26.14 -15.24 -10.23
N TRP A 108 -24.89 -15.71 -10.37
CA TRP A 108 -24.63 -17.01 -10.99
C TRP A 108 -25.15 -18.16 -10.13
N LYS A 109 -24.91 -18.08 -8.82
CA LYS A 109 -25.37 -19.07 -7.84
C LYS A 109 -26.91 -19.13 -7.75
N SER A 110 -27.61 -18.01 -7.85
CA SER A 110 -29.07 -17.95 -7.71
C SER A 110 -29.84 -18.53 -8.91
N LYS A 111 -29.16 -18.90 -10.00
CA LYS A 111 -29.79 -19.46 -11.21
C LYS A 111 -30.12 -20.95 -11.09
N ASP A 112 -29.47 -21.68 -10.19
CA ASP A 112 -29.70 -23.11 -9.96
C ASP A 112 -29.26 -23.47 -8.53
N ASP A 113 -30.13 -24.09 -7.74
CA ASP A 113 -29.87 -24.42 -6.33
C ASP A 113 -28.70 -25.40 -6.13
N ARG A 114 -28.33 -26.15 -7.18
CA ARG A 114 -27.16 -27.03 -7.15
C ARG A 114 -25.85 -26.27 -7.23
N ARG A 115 -25.87 -25.00 -7.64
CA ARG A 115 -24.67 -24.22 -7.87
C ARG A 115 -23.96 -23.83 -6.59
N ARG A 116 -22.64 -24.00 -6.58
CA ARG A 116 -21.76 -23.70 -5.45
C ARG A 116 -20.65 -22.77 -5.89
N VAL A 117 -20.33 -21.81 -5.02
CA VAL A 117 -19.19 -20.91 -5.22
C VAL A 117 -18.30 -21.03 -4.00
N GLN A 118 -17.00 -21.21 -4.23
CA GLN A 118 -15.96 -21.17 -3.22
C GLN A 118 -14.97 -20.07 -3.58
N VAL A 119 -14.58 -19.28 -2.60
CA VAL A 119 -13.44 -18.36 -2.72
C VAL A 119 -12.33 -18.97 -1.88
N LEU A 120 -11.17 -19.23 -2.47
CA LEU A 120 -10.05 -19.94 -1.87
C LEU A 120 -8.82 -19.04 -1.87
N TRP A 121 -8.10 -19.07 -0.75
CA TRP A 121 -6.75 -18.52 -0.71
C TRP A 121 -5.78 -19.56 -1.25
N VAL A 122 -4.88 -19.14 -2.13
CA VAL A 122 -3.75 -19.94 -2.63
C VAL A 122 -2.44 -19.23 -2.33
N PRO A 123 -1.36 -19.95 -2.01
CA PRO A 123 -0.04 -19.33 -1.90
C PRO A 123 0.44 -18.83 -3.26
N GLY A 124 0.93 -17.59 -3.31
CA GLY A 124 1.59 -17.02 -4.49
C GLY A 124 3.01 -17.57 -4.68
N HIS A 125 3.48 -17.63 -5.93
CA HIS A 125 4.86 -17.98 -6.32
C HIS A 125 5.38 -19.34 -5.83
N VAL A 126 4.51 -20.33 -5.67
CA VAL A 126 4.89 -21.70 -5.29
C VAL A 126 4.82 -22.70 -6.45
N GLY A 127 4.66 -22.21 -7.70
CA GLY A 127 4.56 -23.08 -8.87
C GLY A 127 3.18 -23.70 -9.06
N LEU A 128 2.12 -23.10 -8.47
CA LEU A 128 0.76 -23.52 -8.77
C LEU A 128 0.38 -23.01 -10.16
N GLU A 129 0.31 -23.91 -11.13
CA GLU A 129 0.23 -23.60 -12.55
C GLU A 129 -0.83 -22.54 -12.92
N GLY A 130 -2.04 -22.62 -12.37
CA GLY A 130 -3.08 -21.61 -12.60
C GLY A 130 -2.74 -20.23 -12.03
N ASN A 131 -2.11 -20.16 -10.86
CA ASN A 131 -1.69 -18.89 -10.26
C ASN A 131 -0.51 -18.28 -11.02
N GLU A 132 0.47 -19.10 -11.42
CA GLU A 132 1.61 -18.63 -12.23
C GLU A 132 1.15 -18.12 -13.61
N GLN A 133 0.14 -18.76 -14.22
CA GLN A 133 -0.47 -18.27 -15.45
C GLN A 133 -1.18 -16.93 -15.23
N ALA A 134 -1.91 -16.76 -14.12
CA ALA A 134 -2.56 -15.50 -13.78
C ALA A 134 -1.54 -14.37 -13.54
N ASP A 135 -0.45 -14.62 -12.80
CA ASP A 135 0.66 -13.67 -12.59
C ASP A 135 1.33 -13.28 -13.92
N ALA A 136 1.57 -14.24 -14.80
CA ALA A 136 2.12 -13.98 -16.13
C ALA A 136 1.17 -13.07 -16.95
N GLN A 137 -0.14 -13.33 -16.91
CA GLN A 137 -1.13 -12.47 -17.56
C GLN A 137 -1.18 -11.07 -16.91
N ALA A 138 -1.09 -10.97 -15.58
CA ALA A 138 -1.08 -9.69 -14.88
C ALA A 138 0.12 -8.82 -15.29
N LYS A 139 1.30 -9.44 -15.43
CA LYS A 139 2.52 -8.81 -15.96
C LYS A 139 2.34 -8.34 -17.41
N LEU A 140 1.67 -9.11 -18.26
CA LEU A 140 1.30 -8.67 -19.62
C LEU A 140 0.34 -7.47 -19.57
N GLY A 141 -0.61 -7.46 -18.63
CA GLY A 141 -1.52 -6.34 -18.38
C GLY A 141 -0.79 -5.03 -18.07
N CYS A 142 0.37 -5.07 -17.42
CA CYS A 142 1.20 -3.88 -17.17
C CYS A 142 1.77 -3.25 -18.45
N LEU A 143 1.91 -4.02 -19.53
CA LEU A 143 2.47 -3.56 -20.80
C LEU A 143 1.43 -2.87 -21.70
N GLY A 144 0.14 -3.09 -21.44
CA GLY A 144 -0.95 -2.52 -22.23
C GLY A 144 -1.15 -1.02 -21.99
N SER A 145 -1.73 -0.33 -22.97
CA SER A 145 -2.19 1.05 -22.80
C SER A 145 -3.56 1.06 -22.13
N ASN A 146 -3.67 1.70 -20.96
CA ASN A 146 -4.97 1.92 -20.32
C ASN A 146 -5.78 2.95 -21.14
N LEU A 147 -6.91 2.52 -21.70
CA LEU A 147 -7.82 3.37 -22.50
C LEU A 147 -8.68 4.30 -21.62
N GLU A 148 -8.79 4.01 -20.32
CA GLU A 148 -9.61 4.74 -19.34
C GLU A 148 -8.77 4.96 -18.06
N PRO A 149 -7.98 6.05 -17.96
CA PRO A 149 -7.13 6.28 -16.80
C PRO A 149 -7.97 6.42 -15.52
N ARG A 150 -7.98 5.37 -14.68
CA ARG A 150 -8.61 5.36 -13.36
C ARG A 150 -7.56 5.64 -12.29
N THR A 151 -7.95 6.43 -11.29
CA THR A 151 -7.13 6.71 -10.11
C THR A 151 -7.81 6.09 -8.91
N SER A 152 -7.13 5.18 -8.19
CA SER A 152 -7.68 4.66 -6.93
C SER A 152 -7.50 5.67 -5.81
N LEU A 153 -8.36 5.61 -4.80
CA LEU A 153 -8.21 6.41 -3.59
C LEU A 153 -6.85 6.15 -2.91
N ALA A 154 -6.37 4.90 -2.91
CA ALA A 154 -5.06 4.54 -2.38
C ALA A 154 -3.93 5.21 -3.18
N GLY A 155 -4.02 5.18 -4.51
CA GLY A 155 -3.09 5.86 -5.41
C GLY A 155 -3.04 7.37 -5.15
N ALA A 156 -4.21 8.02 -5.05
CA ALA A 156 -4.30 9.45 -4.73
C ALA A 156 -3.73 9.80 -3.34
N GLN A 157 -3.99 8.97 -2.33
CA GLN A 157 -3.43 9.14 -0.99
C GLN A 157 -1.91 8.96 -0.96
N ARG A 158 -1.37 8.00 -1.72
CA ARG A 158 0.07 7.81 -1.88
C ARG A 158 0.71 9.01 -2.59
N TRP A 159 0.11 9.48 -3.68
CA TRP A 159 0.58 10.67 -4.40
C TRP A 159 0.66 11.88 -3.48
N ARG A 160 -0.42 12.17 -2.73
CA ARG A 160 -0.44 13.27 -1.75
C ARG A 160 0.69 13.17 -0.72
N ARG A 161 0.91 11.97 -0.16
CA ARG A 161 1.98 11.74 0.82
C ARG A 161 3.37 11.94 0.22
N ASN A 162 3.58 11.51 -1.03
CA ASN A 162 4.85 11.70 -1.73
C ASN A 162 5.10 13.18 -2.04
N GLN A 163 4.09 13.92 -2.51
CA GLN A 163 4.21 15.36 -2.76
C GLN A 163 4.58 16.12 -1.48
N LEU A 164 3.87 15.85 -0.38
CA LEU A 164 4.20 16.45 0.92
C LEU A 164 5.64 16.12 1.35
N ARG A 165 6.12 14.89 1.11
CA ARG A 165 7.49 14.50 1.42
C ARG A 165 8.50 15.27 0.59
N GLU A 166 8.30 15.35 -0.72
CA GLU A 166 9.23 15.99 -1.65
C GLU A 166 9.31 17.51 -1.40
N GLU A 167 8.17 18.17 -1.22
CA GLU A 167 8.12 19.60 -0.88
C GLU A 167 8.77 19.87 0.47
N TYR A 168 8.50 19.03 1.47
CA TYR A 168 9.13 19.15 2.78
C TYR A 168 10.64 18.96 2.72
N GLU A 169 11.12 17.93 2.02
CA GLU A 169 12.55 17.67 1.85
C GLU A 169 13.26 18.84 1.17
N LYS A 170 12.61 19.47 0.19
CA LYS A 170 13.14 20.67 -0.46
C LYS A 170 13.19 21.85 0.50
N TRP A 171 12.09 22.16 1.18
CA TRP A 171 12.02 23.23 2.17
C TRP A 171 13.05 23.05 3.30
N TRP A 172 13.22 21.82 3.78
CA TRP A 172 14.15 21.50 4.86
C TRP A 172 15.61 21.73 4.48
N LYS A 173 16.00 21.38 3.25
CA LYS A 173 17.37 21.64 2.73
C LYS A 173 17.70 23.13 2.65
N GLU A 174 16.69 23.99 2.51
CA GLU A 174 16.85 25.44 2.46
C GLU A 174 16.93 26.08 3.85
N GLN A 175 16.61 25.35 4.92
CA GLN A 175 16.68 25.90 6.29
C GLN A 175 18.12 25.89 6.83
N GLU A 176 18.54 27.02 7.40
CA GLU A 176 19.80 27.10 8.16
C GLU A 176 19.64 26.42 9.53
N GLY A 177 19.93 25.11 9.58
CA GLY A 177 19.96 24.31 10.79
C GLY A 177 21.26 24.44 11.59
N TYR A 178 21.31 23.80 12.77
CA TYR A 178 22.57 23.60 13.49
C TYR A 178 23.43 22.55 12.76
N ARG A 179 24.37 23.01 11.93
CA ARG A 179 25.24 22.16 11.08
C ARG A 179 25.88 20.95 11.79
N PRO A 180 26.31 21.03 13.06
CA PRO A 180 26.85 19.86 13.76
C PRO A 180 25.88 18.68 13.90
N LEU A 181 24.58 18.89 13.69
CA LEU A 181 23.55 17.84 13.71
C LEU A 181 23.10 17.41 12.30
N ASP A 182 23.76 17.84 11.22
CA ASP A 182 23.39 17.45 9.85
C ASP A 182 23.52 15.93 9.62
N SER A 183 24.43 15.27 10.35
CA SER A 183 24.63 13.81 10.33
C SER A 183 23.48 13.02 10.98
N ILE A 184 22.70 13.66 11.85
CA ILE A 184 21.48 13.08 12.40
C ILE A 184 20.34 13.49 11.45
N PRO A 185 19.64 12.56 10.79
CA PRO A 185 18.51 12.93 9.95
C PRO A 185 17.43 13.58 10.81
N CYS A 186 16.74 14.61 10.31
CA CYS A 186 15.55 15.15 10.96
C CYS A 186 14.61 15.61 9.86
N ASN A 187 13.65 14.76 9.50
CA ASN A 187 12.74 15.03 8.40
C ASN A 187 11.29 14.84 8.86
N PRO A 188 10.75 15.70 9.76
CA PRO A 188 9.33 15.68 10.07
C PRO A 188 8.50 15.86 8.79
N PRO A 189 7.27 15.33 8.67
CA PRO A 189 6.50 14.59 9.65
C PRO A 189 6.86 13.08 9.72
N PHE A 190 7.94 12.63 9.09
CA PHE A 190 8.24 11.21 8.94
C PHE A 190 9.01 10.65 10.14
N ARG A 191 8.90 9.32 10.35
CA ARG A 191 9.70 8.62 11.35
C ARG A 191 11.18 8.78 11.01
N VAL A 192 11.95 9.20 12.01
CA VAL A 192 13.38 9.44 11.89
C VAL A 192 14.14 8.28 12.52
N PRO A 193 14.88 7.47 11.73
CA PRO A 193 15.71 6.40 12.28
C PRO A 193 16.76 6.89 13.28
N GLY A 194 17.27 8.11 13.10
CA GLY A 194 18.26 8.74 13.97
C GLY A 194 17.77 9.09 15.40
N TYR A 195 16.46 9.03 15.64
CA TYR A 195 15.89 9.20 16.99
C TYR A 195 15.45 7.87 17.62
N LYS A 196 15.70 6.74 16.96
CA LYS A 196 15.33 5.41 17.47
C LYS A 196 16.16 5.09 18.72
N GLY A 197 15.49 4.81 19.82
CA GLY A 197 16.11 4.44 21.09
C GLY A 197 16.46 5.62 22.00
N LEU A 198 16.26 6.86 21.54
CA LEU A 198 16.35 8.03 22.40
C LEU A 198 15.11 8.16 23.27
N ASP A 199 15.29 8.63 24.49
CA ASP A 199 14.18 9.04 25.32
C ASP A 199 13.57 10.38 24.85
N ARG A 200 12.44 10.74 25.46
CA ARG A 200 11.71 11.97 25.10
C ARG A 200 12.51 13.23 25.39
N THR A 201 13.35 13.22 26.42
CA THR A 201 14.17 14.36 26.87
C THR A 201 15.33 14.58 25.90
N GLU A 202 16.04 13.52 25.55
CA GLU A 202 17.13 13.52 24.56
C GLU A 202 16.63 14.01 23.20
N MET A 203 15.48 13.49 22.74
CA MET A 203 14.85 13.97 21.51
C MET A 203 14.50 15.46 21.60
N GLY A 204 13.96 15.90 22.75
CA GLY A 204 13.64 17.30 23.01
C GLY A 204 14.87 18.22 22.90
N HIS A 205 16.00 17.83 23.48
CA HIS A 205 17.24 18.59 23.41
C HIS A 205 17.79 18.69 21.98
N ILE A 206 17.75 17.60 21.21
CA ILE A 206 18.22 17.62 19.82
C ILE A 206 17.34 18.54 18.97
N LEU A 207 16.01 18.47 19.13
CA LEU A 207 15.07 19.35 18.41
C LEU A 207 15.25 20.82 18.81
N ALA A 208 15.45 21.10 20.11
CA ALA A 208 15.76 22.44 20.59
C ALA A 208 17.07 22.96 19.97
N ALA A 209 18.14 22.16 19.98
CA ALA A 209 19.43 22.52 19.39
C ALA A 209 19.33 22.81 17.88
N ARG A 210 18.58 22.01 17.11
CA ARG A 210 18.37 22.25 15.67
C ARG A 210 17.64 23.55 15.39
N THR A 211 16.54 23.77 16.09
CA THR A 211 15.66 24.92 15.87
C THR A 211 16.18 26.19 16.55
N GLY A 212 17.10 26.04 17.51
CA GLY A 212 17.52 27.12 18.42
C GLY A 212 16.42 27.60 19.34
N HIS A 213 15.37 26.80 19.54
CA HIS A 213 14.28 27.11 20.46
C HIS A 213 14.46 26.26 21.71
N GLY A 214 15.32 26.74 22.61
CA GLY A 214 15.69 26.07 23.84
C GLY A 214 16.37 27.02 24.81
N ASP A 215 16.92 26.48 25.90
CA ASP A 215 17.66 27.26 26.90
C ASP A 215 19.04 27.65 26.38
N PHE A 216 19.08 28.55 25.40
CA PHE A 216 20.29 29.04 24.75
C PHE A 216 20.42 30.56 24.92
N ASP A 217 21.66 31.03 25.00
CA ASP A 217 21.97 32.44 25.12
C ASP A 217 21.39 33.23 23.94
N GLN A 218 21.69 32.79 22.71
CA GLN A 218 21.11 33.41 21.50
C GLN A 218 19.57 33.41 21.48
N TYR A 219 18.94 32.37 22.03
CA TYR A 219 17.49 32.27 22.07
C TYR A 219 16.89 33.32 23.01
N HIS A 220 17.34 33.39 24.27
CA HIS A 220 16.76 34.38 25.17
C HIS A 220 17.19 35.81 24.88
N ASP A 221 18.25 36.01 24.08
CA ASP A 221 18.62 37.34 23.57
C ASP A 221 17.53 37.84 22.63
N ARG A 222 17.21 37.00 21.64
CA ARG A 222 16.24 37.27 20.58
C ARG A 222 14.83 37.55 21.13
N PHE A 223 14.47 36.92 22.24
CA PHE A 223 13.15 37.07 22.87
C PHE A 223 13.16 37.88 24.17
N ASN A 224 14.30 38.45 24.56
CA ASN A 224 14.46 39.30 25.74
C ASN A 224 13.96 38.65 27.06
N HIS A 225 14.26 37.36 27.30
CA HIS A 225 13.88 36.74 28.58
C HIS A 225 14.88 37.08 29.68
N GLN A 226 14.36 37.41 30.87
CA GLN A 226 15.17 37.64 32.07
C GLN A 226 15.51 36.28 32.73
N CYS A 227 16.59 35.66 32.27
CA CYS A 227 17.04 34.37 32.78
C CYS A 227 18.58 34.23 32.72
N PRO A 228 19.17 33.27 33.46
CA PRO A 228 20.62 33.05 33.43
C PRO A 228 21.12 32.69 32.02
N ARG A 229 22.08 33.47 31.53
CA ARG A 229 22.65 33.36 30.17
C ARG A 229 23.82 32.37 30.06
N LYS A 230 24.35 31.95 31.22
CA LYS A 230 25.56 31.12 31.34
C LYS A 230 25.27 29.81 32.04
N CYS A 231 26.11 28.81 31.75
CA CYS A 231 26.15 27.54 32.45
C CYS A 231 26.50 27.73 33.93
N THR A 232 25.78 27.07 34.83
CA THR A 232 26.11 27.06 36.27
C THR A 232 27.40 26.27 36.58
N ARG A 233 27.81 25.35 35.70
CA ARG A 233 28.99 24.48 35.91
C ARG A 233 30.28 25.06 35.33
N CYS A 234 30.26 25.51 34.08
CA CYS A 234 31.47 25.99 33.39
C CYS A 234 31.52 27.52 33.18
N ASN A 235 30.47 28.24 33.55
CA ASN A 235 30.34 29.70 33.40
C ASN A 235 30.48 30.22 31.95
N GLN A 236 30.31 29.35 30.94
CA GLN A 236 30.28 29.74 29.53
C GLN A 236 28.84 30.06 29.07
N PRO A 237 28.66 30.88 28.01
CA PRO A 237 27.35 31.14 27.42
C PRO A 237 26.60 29.87 27.04
N LYS A 238 25.26 29.94 27.06
CA LYS A 238 24.44 28.79 26.70
C LYS A 238 24.38 28.53 25.19
N GLU A 239 25.26 27.66 24.68
CA GLU A 239 25.28 27.22 23.27
C GLU A 239 24.52 25.91 22.95
N ARG A 240 24.12 25.75 21.68
CA ARG A 240 23.31 24.62 21.19
C ARG A 240 23.92 23.22 21.42
N GLY A 241 25.24 23.10 21.47
CA GLY A 241 25.96 21.82 21.63
C GLY A 241 26.35 21.48 23.07
N HIS A 242 26.08 22.37 24.03
CA HIS A 242 26.46 22.19 25.42
C HIS A 242 25.30 21.55 26.18
N MET A 243 25.51 20.38 26.78
CA MET A 243 24.46 19.68 27.52
C MET A 243 24.21 20.34 28.88
N TRP A 244 23.06 20.99 29.01
CA TRP A 244 22.54 21.62 30.23
C TRP A 244 21.92 20.58 31.18
N THR A 245 22.66 19.56 31.57
CA THR A 245 22.14 18.64 32.59
C THR A 245 22.08 19.38 33.92
N THR A 246 20.89 19.44 34.50
CA THR A 246 20.68 19.75 35.93
C THR A 246 21.37 18.70 36.79
#